data_AF-A0A7S0V8G5-F1
#
_entry.id   AF-A0A7S0V8G5-F1
#
_cell.length_a   1.000
_cell.length_b   1.000
_cell.length_c   1.000
_cell.angle_alpha   90.00
_cell.angle_beta   90.00
_cell.angle_gamma   90.00
#
_symmetry.space_group_name_H-M   'P 1'
#
loop_
_entity.id
_entity.type
_entity.pdbx_description
1 polymer ?
#
loop_
_entity_poly.entity_id
_entity_poly.type
_entity_poly.pdbx_seq_one_letter_code
_entity_poly.pdbx_strand_id
1 'polypeptide(L)'
;GNKRKYRIIDFKRASKEDLVEGTVTRIEYDPNRSGFICLLQHEVDRGDDPSMLLPKHVTLSYILCPRGITIGTKVQASKFEALDMQVGNAMQLRFIPVGTLVHNVEITPGKGGQFARSAGTSAQLLERDEESNRALLRMQSKEVRYVQLNCMATIGEVSNPEHKNESWGKAGRSRWYGFRPKTRGVAMNPVDHPHGGGEGKKGTARPPVNKQGRAVKGQRTVRNLSPLIKTPRWKVKMQKKK
;
A
#
# COMPACT_ATOMS: atom_id res chain seq x y z
N GLY A 1 6.21 9.38 21.41
CA GLY A 1 5.17 8.63 20.69
C GLY A 1 4.52 7.66 21.66
N ASN A 2 3.29 7.26 21.41
CA ASN A 2 2.65 6.22 22.22
C ASN A 2 3.26 4.84 21.88
N LYS A 3 3.32 3.93 22.86
CA LYS A 3 3.79 2.55 22.66
C LYS A 3 2.84 1.83 21.69
N ARG A 4 3.38 1.09 20.73
CA ARG A 4 2.61 0.37 19.70
C ARG A 4 2.94 -1.10 19.74
N LYS A 5 1.94 -1.93 19.44
CA LYS A 5 2.11 -3.35 19.15
C LYS A 5 2.09 -3.54 17.64
N TYR A 6 3.03 -4.32 17.12
CA TYR A 6 3.04 -4.67 15.71
C TYR A 6 2.06 -5.81 15.46
N ARG A 7 1.25 -5.66 14.41
CA ARG A 7 0.34 -6.72 13.95
C ARG A 7 0.90 -7.33 12.68
N ILE A 8 1.07 -8.65 12.70
CA ILE A 8 1.49 -9.45 11.54
C ILE A 8 0.29 -9.52 10.59
N ILE A 9 0.42 -8.88 9.43
CA ILE A 9 -0.58 -8.95 8.35
C ILE A 9 -0.08 -9.97 7.34
N ASP A 10 -1.01 -10.79 6.85
CA ASP A 10 -0.80 -11.57 5.66
C ASP A 10 -0.91 -10.70 4.40
N PHE A 11 0.24 -10.37 3.83
CA PHE A 11 0.33 -9.69 2.52
C PHE A 11 0.39 -10.67 1.35
N LYS A 12 0.59 -11.97 1.59
CA LYS A 12 0.74 -12.99 0.54
C LYS A 12 -0.61 -13.60 0.16
N ARG A 13 -1.58 -13.65 1.08
CA ARG A 13 -2.97 -14.14 0.94
C ARG A 13 -3.10 -15.63 0.63
N ALA A 14 -2.15 -16.21 -0.10
CA ALA A 14 -2.11 -17.62 -0.45
C ALA A 14 -0.67 -18.12 -0.21
N SER A 15 -0.36 -18.64 0.98
CA SER A 15 1.00 -19.12 1.27
C SER A 15 1.24 -20.56 0.84
N LYS A 16 0.23 -21.45 0.79
CA LYS A 16 0.43 -22.89 0.50
C LYS A 16 -0.75 -23.63 -0.17
N GLU A 17 -1.97 -23.13 -0.09
CA GLU A 17 -3.20 -23.79 -0.59
C GLU A 17 -3.70 -23.15 -1.89
N ASP A 18 -4.45 -23.92 -2.70
CA ASP A 18 -4.95 -23.50 -4.02
C ASP A 18 -6.06 -22.45 -3.93
N LEU A 19 -6.95 -22.61 -2.94
CA LEU A 19 -8.05 -21.70 -2.62
C LEU A 19 -8.13 -21.52 -1.10
N VAL A 20 -8.02 -20.29 -0.64
CA VAL A 20 -8.15 -19.92 0.78
C VAL A 20 -9.38 -19.05 0.95
N GLU A 21 -10.40 -19.57 1.62
CA GLU A 21 -11.60 -18.80 2.00
C GLU A 21 -11.50 -18.35 3.47
N GLY A 22 -11.96 -17.14 3.75
CA GLY A 22 -12.11 -16.65 5.12
C GLY A 22 -13.26 -15.68 5.28
N THR A 23 -13.93 -15.75 6.42
CA THR A 23 -15.01 -14.84 6.79
C THR A 23 -14.46 -13.68 7.61
N VAL A 24 -14.85 -12.45 7.26
CA VAL A 24 -14.46 -11.25 8.01
C VAL A 24 -15.18 -11.24 9.35
N THR A 25 -14.43 -11.37 10.44
CA THR A 25 -14.99 -11.34 11.81
C THR A 25 -15.01 -9.93 12.38
N ARG A 26 -13.94 -9.16 12.18
CA ARG A 26 -13.77 -7.82 12.77
C ARG A 26 -12.98 -6.91 11.85
N ILE A 27 -13.31 -5.62 11.91
CA ILE A 27 -12.56 -4.54 11.28
C ILE A 27 -11.92 -3.72 12.39
N GLU A 28 -10.59 -3.62 12.37
CA GLU A 28 -9.83 -2.98 13.45
C GLU A 28 -9.00 -1.79 12.97
N TYR A 29 -8.82 -0.84 13.89
CA TYR A 29 -7.81 0.20 13.78
C TYR A 29 -6.40 -0.36 13.99
N ASP A 30 -5.45 0.07 13.16
CA ASP A 30 -4.04 -0.23 13.36
C ASP A 30 -3.12 1.00 13.47
N PRO A 31 -2.34 1.13 14.56
CA PRO A 31 -1.48 2.29 14.76
C PRO A 31 -0.21 2.30 13.89
N ASN A 32 0.08 1.25 13.12
CA ASN A 32 1.29 1.14 12.30
C ASN A 32 1.02 1.41 10.80
N ARG A 33 -0.23 1.68 10.43
CA ARG A 33 -0.65 1.97 9.05
C ARG A 33 -1.84 2.90 9.03
N SER A 34 -2.17 3.42 7.85
CA SER A 34 -3.30 4.34 7.68
C SER A 34 -4.62 3.63 7.37
N GLY A 35 -4.59 2.52 6.64
CA GLY A 35 -5.79 1.72 6.35
C GLY A 35 -6.23 0.86 7.54
N PHE A 36 -7.48 0.44 7.55
CA PHE A 36 -7.96 -0.55 8.51
C PHE A 36 -7.47 -1.95 8.16
N ILE A 37 -7.48 -2.83 9.15
CA ILE A 37 -7.22 -4.25 8.97
C ILE A 37 -8.47 -5.05 9.25
N CYS A 38 -8.59 -6.18 8.58
CA CYS A 38 -9.70 -7.10 8.77
C CYS A 38 -9.14 -8.42 9.32
N LEU A 39 -9.76 -8.91 10.39
CA LEU A 39 -9.48 -10.23 10.96
C LEU A 39 -10.33 -11.25 10.21
N LEU A 40 -9.67 -12.11 9.44
CA LEU A 40 -10.29 -13.23 8.77
C LEU A 40 -10.26 -14.46 9.66
N GLN A 41 -11.37 -15.18 9.64
CA GLN A 41 -11.50 -16.52 10.19
C GLN A 41 -11.59 -17.50 9.04
N HIS A 42 -10.59 -18.37 8.92
CA HIS A 42 -10.59 -19.47 7.99
C HIS A 42 -11.11 -20.71 8.72
N GLU A 43 -12.17 -21.29 8.17
CA GLU A 43 -12.66 -22.59 8.59
C GLU A 43 -12.09 -23.61 7.62
N VAL A 44 -11.27 -24.53 8.13
CA VAL A 44 -10.77 -25.65 7.33
C VAL A 44 -11.45 -26.92 7.84
N ASP A 45 -12.19 -27.58 6.95
CA ASP A 45 -12.74 -28.90 7.21
C ASP A 45 -11.58 -29.90 7.20
N ARG A 46 -11.31 -30.53 8.33
CA ARG A 46 -10.13 -31.37 8.53
C ARG A 46 -10.33 -32.84 8.14
N GLY A 47 -11.40 -33.16 7.43
CA GLY A 47 -11.81 -34.54 7.19
C GLY A 47 -12.14 -35.31 8.49
N ASP A 48 -12.59 -36.55 8.34
CA ASP A 48 -13.03 -37.45 9.42
C ASP A 48 -11.85 -38.02 10.25
N ASP A 49 -10.91 -37.18 10.71
CA ASP A 49 -9.80 -37.63 11.56
C ASP A 49 -10.29 -37.82 13.01
N PRO A 50 -10.47 -39.06 13.52
CA PRO A 50 -11.19 -39.32 14.78
C PRO A 50 -10.41 -38.95 16.05
N SER A 51 -9.15 -38.52 15.91
CA SER A 51 -8.23 -38.26 17.02
C SER A 51 -8.27 -36.82 17.55
N MET A 52 -9.04 -35.93 16.92
CA MET A 52 -9.15 -34.53 17.34
C MET A 52 -10.56 -34.18 17.84
N LEU A 53 -10.62 -33.67 19.07
CA LEU A 53 -11.84 -33.30 19.83
C LEU A 53 -12.69 -32.16 19.21
N LEU A 54 -12.24 -31.50 18.13
CA LEU A 54 -12.94 -30.38 17.50
C LEU A 54 -13.08 -30.62 15.99
N PRO A 55 -14.31 -30.66 15.43
CA PRO A 55 -14.56 -31.00 14.03
C PRO A 55 -14.08 -29.95 13.01
N LYS A 56 -13.70 -28.75 13.44
CA LYS A 56 -13.20 -27.66 12.57
C LYS A 56 -12.00 -26.97 13.21
N HIS A 57 -10.90 -26.84 12.46
CA HIS A 57 -9.77 -26.03 12.88
C HIS A 57 -9.91 -24.62 12.36
N VAL A 58 -9.91 -23.66 13.28
CA VAL A 58 -10.05 -22.24 12.96
C VAL A 58 -8.69 -21.58 12.94
N THR A 59 -8.26 -21.08 11.77
CA THR A 59 -7.09 -20.21 11.69
C THR A 59 -7.50 -18.76 11.52
N LEU A 60 -6.80 -17.86 12.20
CA LEU A 60 -7.05 -16.43 12.15
C LEU A 60 -5.91 -15.73 11.41
N SER A 61 -6.24 -14.83 10.50
CA SER A 61 -5.25 -14.02 9.78
C SER A 61 -5.70 -12.57 9.70
N TYR A 62 -4.75 -11.63 9.77
CA TYR A 62 -5.04 -10.24 9.48
C TYR A 62 -4.73 -9.94 8.02
N ILE A 63 -5.64 -9.23 7.36
CA ILE A 63 -5.42 -8.67 6.02
C ILE A 63 -5.59 -7.16 6.02
N LEU A 64 -5.10 -6.50 4.97
CA LEU A 64 -5.53 -5.13 4.69
C LEU A 64 -7.01 -5.14 4.38
N CYS A 65 -7.78 -4.29 5.08
CA CYS A 65 -9.20 -4.26 4.83
C CYS A 65 -9.50 -3.44 3.56
N PRO A 66 -10.20 -4.02 2.58
CA PRO A 66 -10.66 -3.28 1.42
C PRO A 66 -11.83 -2.35 1.79
N ARG A 67 -12.06 -1.34 0.95
CA ARG A 67 -13.13 -0.38 1.12
C ARG A 67 -14.49 -1.03 0.87
N GLY A 68 -15.43 -0.83 1.80
CA GLY A 68 -16.82 -1.30 1.65
C GLY A 68 -17.09 -2.72 2.13
N ILE A 69 -16.07 -3.44 2.63
CA ILE A 69 -16.29 -4.74 3.30
C ILE A 69 -17.00 -4.53 4.64
N THR A 70 -17.94 -5.44 4.94
CA THR A 70 -18.66 -5.52 6.21
C THR A 70 -18.25 -6.79 6.97
N ILE A 71 -18.62 -6.84 8.25
CA ILE A 71 -18.44 -8.06 9.06
C ILE A 71 -19.39 -9.14 8.51
N GLY A 72 -18.90 -10.39 8.44
CA GLY A 72 -19.60 -11.52 7.86
C GLY A 72 -19.36 -11.74 6.37
N THR A 73 -18.72 -10.79 5.67
CA THR A 73 -18.37 -10.98 4.25
C THR A 73 -17.34 -12.11 4.11
N LYS A 74 -17.60 -13.02 3.18
CA LYS A 74 -16.65 -14.07 2.76
C LYS A 74 -15.67 -13.49 1.75
N VAL A 75 -14.40 -13.82 1.93
CA VAL A 75 -13.33 -13.33 1.08
C VAL A 75 -12.42 -14.50 0.72
N GLN A 76 -12.14 -14.63 -0.57
CA GLN A 76 -11.35 -15.73 -1.10
C GLN A 76 -10.00 -15.24 -1.64
N ALA A 77 -9.02 -16.14 -1.65
CA ALA A 77 -7.75 -15.93 -2.29
C ALA A 77 -7.30 -17.18 -3.06
N SER A 78 -6.91 -17.02 -4.33
CA SER A 78 -6.42 -18.14 -5.15
C SER A 78 -5.22 -17.72 -5.99
N LYS A 79 -4.28 -18.65 -6.18
CA LYS A 79 -3.15 -18.48 -7.11
C LYS A 79 -3.40 -19.07 -8.49
N PHE A 80 -4.23 -20.09 -8.58
CA PHE A 80 -4.32 -20.94 -9.78
C PHE A 80 -5.68 -20.85 -10.46
N GLU A 81 -6.69 -20.33 -9.78
CA GLU A 81 -8.06 -20.25 -10.28
C GLU A 81 -8.52 -18.79 -10.36
N ALA A 82 -9.42 -18.53 -11.32
CA ALA A 82 -10.15 -17.28 -11.40
C ALA A 82 -11.26 -17.27 -10.34
N LEU A 83 -11.32 -16.21 -9.55
CA LEU A 83 -12.36 -16.01 -8.54
C LEU A 83 -13.44 -15.06 -9.06
N ASP A 84 -14.59 -15.09 -8.40
CA ASP A 84 -15.61 -14.06 -8.56
C ASP A 84 -15.04 -12.68 -8.28
N MET A 85 -15.46 -11.70 -9.08
CA MET A 85 -14.98 -10.32 -9.01
C MET A 85 -15.64 -9.53 -7.85
N GLN A 86 -15.50 -10.05 -6.64
CA GLN A 86 -15.97 -9.41 -5.42
C GLN A 86 -14.84 -8.63 -4.75
N VAL A 87 -15.20 -7.53 -4.10
CA VAL A 87 -14.25 -6.68 -3.38
C VAL A 87 -13.62 -7.45 -2.23
N GLY A 88 -12.29 -7.45 -2.15
CA GLY A 88 -11.51 -8.19 -1.16
C GLY A 88 -10.96 -9.51 -1.65
N ASN A 89 -11.51 -10.10 -2.71
CA ASN A 89 -10.97 -11.32 -3.29
C ASN A 89 -9.56 -11.04 -3.84
N ALA A 90 -8.63 -11.98 -3.63
CA ALA A 90 -7.25 -11.84 -4.06
C ALA A 90 -6.87 -12.94 -5.06
N MET A 91 -6.39 -12.54 -6.23
CA MET A 91 -5.94 -13.49 -7.24
C MET A 91 -4.78 -12.93 -8.06
N GLN A 92 -4.16 -13.78 -8.89
CA GLN A 92 -3.11 -13.34 -9.79
C GLN A 92 -3.66 -12.36 -10.84
N LEU A 93 -2.83 -11.41 -11.26
CA LEU A 93 -3.20 -10.41 -12.28
C LEU A 93 -3.66 -11.03 -13.61
N ARG A 94 -3.27 -12.27 -13.91
CA ARG A 94 -3.74 -13.01 -15.09
C ARG A 94 -5.25 -13.24 -15.12
N PHE A 95 -5.89 -13.42 -13.96
CA PHE A 95 -7.32 -13.71 -13.85
C PHE A 95 -8.17 -12.45 -13.67
N ILE A 96 -7.52 -11.33 -13.37
CA ILE A 96 -8.20 -10.07 -13.13
C ILE A 96 -8.48 -9.39 -14.48
N PRO A 97 -9.73 -8.97 -14.75
CA PRO A 97 -10.03 -8.28 -15.99
C PRO A 97 -9.43 -6.88 -16.01
N VAL A 98 -9.12 -6.45 -17.23
CA VAL A 98 -8.58 -5.11 -17.50
C VAL A 98 -9.61 -4.04 -17.09
N GLY A 99 -9.13 -2.93 -16.56
CA GLY A 99 -9.94 -1.80 -16.09
C GLY A 99 -10.27 -1.86 -14.60
N THR A 100 -10.14 -3.02 -13.96
CA THR A 100 -10.43 -3.17 -12.53
C THR A 100 -9.44 -2.42 -11.63
N LEU A 101 -9.96 -2.02 -10.46
CA LEU A 101 -9.15 -1.45 -9.39
C LEU A 101 -8.67 -2.56 -8.48
N VAL A 102 -7.37 -2.54 -8.19
CA VAL A 102 -6.70 -3.51 -7.33
C VAL A 102 -5.80 -2.81 -6.31
N HIS A 103 -5.60 -3.43 -5.16
CA HIS A 103 -4.70 -2.97 -4.12
C HIS A 103 -3.83 -4.14 -3.61
N ASN A 104 -2.86 -3.83 -2.75
CA ASN A 104 -1.92 -4.80 -2.20
C ASN A 104 -1.20 -5.65 -3.28
N VAL A 105 -0.69 -4.99 -4.32
CA VAL A 105 -0.10 -5.66 -5.49
C VAL A 105 1.35 -6.07 -5.24
N GLU A 106 1.72 -7.29 -5.62
CA GLU A 106 3.11 -7.79 -5.57
C GLU A 106 3.99 -7.16 -6.67
N ILE A 107 5.27 -6.88 -6.38
CA ILE A 107 6.24 -6.52 -7.43
C ILE A 107 6.84 -7.77 -8.06
N THR A 108 7.10 -8.77 -7.23
CA THR A 108 7.66 -10.06 -7.61
C THR A 108 6.73 -11.14 -7.03
N PRO A 109 6.34 -12.15 -7.83
CA PRO A 109 5.46 -13.21 -7.40
C PRO A 109 5.93 -13.84 -6.08
N GLY A 110 5.02 -13.99 -5.12
CA GLY A 110 5.24 -14.68 -3.85
C GLY A 110 5.99 -13.87 -2.78
N LYS A 111 6.40 -12.62 -3.07
CA LYS A 111 7.00 -11.72 -2.07
C LYS A 111 5.95 -11.00 -1.21
N GLY A 112 4.67 -11.18 -1.49
CA GLY A 112 3.58 -10.46 -0.83
C GLY A 112 3.38 -9.06 -1.39
N GLY A 113 2.18 -8.52 -1.17
CA GLY A 113 1.81 -7.21 -1.66
C GLY A 113 2.73 -6.10 -1.13
N GLN A 114 3.19 -5.25 -2.05
CA GLN A 114 4.13 -4.17 -1.77
C GLN A 114 3.56 -2.80 -2.17
N PHE A 115 2.77 -2.77 -3.24
CA PHE A 115 2.13 -1.57 -3.76
C PHE A 115 0.69 -1.39 -3.28
N ALA A 116 0.23 -0.13 -3.29
CA ALA A 116 -1.15 0.25 -2.95
C ALA A 116 -1.62 -0.35 -1.61
N ARG A 117 -0.87 -0.09 -0.53
CA ARG A 117 -1.15 -0.58 0.84
C ARG A 117 -1.65 0.49 1.81
N SER A 118 -1.61 1.75 1.39
CA SER A 118 -2.00 2.88 2.24
C SER A 118 -3.50 3.14 2.13
N ALA A 119 -4.07 3.77 3.15
CA ALA A 119 -5.47 4.19 3.17
C ALA A 119 -5.93 4.83 1.84
N GLY A 120 -7.05 4.35 1.30
CA GLY A 120 -7.65 4.88 0.07
C GLY A 120 -6.77 4.76 -1.19
N THR A 121 -5.74 3.90 -1.18
CA THR A 121 -4.90 3.69 -2.37
C THR A 121 -5.34 2.46 -3.15
N SER A 122 -5.24 2.58 -4.47
CA SER A 122 -5.48 1.53 -5.45
C SER A 122 -4.52 1.71 -6.63
N ALA A 123 -4.47 0.70 -7.48
CA ALA A 123 -3.85 0.70 -8.79
C ALA A 123 -4.89 0.18 -9.78
N GLN A 124 -4.81 0.59 -11.04
CA GLN A 124 -5.72 0.12 -12.07
C GLN A 124 -4.97 -0.78 -13.06
N LEU A 125 -5.54 -1.94 -13.38
CA LEU A 125 -5.03 -2.80 -14.44
C LEU A 125 -5.40 -2.20 -15.80
N LEU A 126 -4.40 -1.83 -16.60
CA LEU A 126 -4.61 -1.20 -17.91
C LEU A 126 -4.51 -2.20 -19.05
N GLU A 127 -3.64 -3.18 -18.93
CA GLU A 127 -3.31 -4.10 -20.01
C GLU A 127 -2.81 -5.41 -19.41
N ARG A 128 -3.14 -6.51 -20.07
CA ARG A 128 -2.66 -7.87 -19.79
C ARG A 128 -2.06 -8.38 -21.09
N ASP A 129 -0.78 -8.71 -21.05
CA ASP A 129 -0.05 -9.29 -22.17
C ASP A 129 0.46 -10.66 -21.74
N GLU A 130 -0.27 -11.69 -22.17
CA GLU A 130 0.01 -13.09 -21.84
C GLU A 130 1.26 -13.62 -22.54
N GLU A 131 1.59 -13.08 -23.73
CA GLU A 131 2.77 -13.49 -24.49
C GLU A 131 4.06 -13.09 -23.76
N SER A 132 4.11 -11.84 -23.25
CA SER A 132 5.27 -11.35 -22.51
C SER A 132 5.22 -11.60 -21.00
N ASN A 133 4.17 -12.27 -20.52
CA ASN A 133 3.88 -12.53 -19.10
C ASN A 133 3.92 -11.24 -18.24
N ARG A 134 3.35 -10.14 -18.77
CA ARG A 134 3.36 -8.83 -18.12
C ARG A 134 1.96 -8.22 -18.07
N ALA A 135 1.67 -7.58 -16.94
CA ALA A 135 0.52 -6.72 -16.72
C ALA A 135 1.00 -5.27 -16.63
N LEU A 136 0.21 -4.36 -17.19
CA LEU A 136 0.45 -2.93 -17.09
C LEU A 136 -0.46 -2.32 -16.02
N LEU A 137 0.15 -1.76 -14.98
CA LEU A 137 -0.57 -1.14 -13.87
C LEU A 137 -0.38 0.37 -13.86
N ARG A 138 -1.49 1.08 -13.69
CA ARG A 138 -1.51 2.51 -13.36
C ARG A 138 -1.55 2.67 -11.85
N MET A 139 -0.46 3.19 -11.31
CA MET A 139 -0.30 3.42 -9.86
C MET A 139 -1.08 4.66 -9.41
N GLN A 140 -1.33 4.80 -8.10
CA GLN A 140 -1.90 6.03 -7.51
C GLN A 140 -1.06 7.29 -7.78
N SER A 141 0.25 7.13 -7.99
CA SER A 141 1.16 8.21 -8.42
C SER A 141 0.97 8.63 -9.88
N LYS A 142 0.09 7.95 -10.62
CA LYS A 142 -0.12 7.99 -12.07
C LYS A 142 1.07 7.48 -12.89
N GLU A 143 2.07 6.90 -12.25
CA GLU A 143 3.10 6.11 -12.95
C GLU A 143 2.45 4.88 -13.57
N VAL A 144 2.87 4.53 -14.79
CA VAL A 144 2.45 3.31 -15.48
C VAL A 144 3.65 2.37 -15.53
N ARG A 145 3.48 1.15 -15.02
CA ARG A 145 4.55 0.19 -14.79
C ARG A 145 4.13 -1.23 -15.16
N TYR A 146 5.10 -2.00 -15.67
CA TYR A 146 5.01 -3.44 -15.87
C TYR A 146 5.20 -4.21 -14.55
N VAL A 147 4.35 -5.19 -14.34
CA VAL A 147 4.40 -6.19 -13.27
C VAL A 147 4.17 -7.57 -13.91
N GLN A 148 4.66 -8.66 -13.32
CA GLN A 148 4.43 -10.00 -13.86
C GLN A 148 2.96 -10.40 -13.69
N LEU A 149 2.38 -11.17 -14.63
CA LEU A 149 0.97 -11.59 -14.51
C LEU A 149 0.72 -12.53 -13.32
N ASN A 150 1.75 -13.27 -12.92
CA ASN A 150 1.70 -14.18 -11.78
C ASN A 150 1.75 -13.47 -10.42
N CYS A 151 1.88 -12.13 -10.40
CA CYS A 151 1.81 -11.36 -9.16
C CYS A 151 0.37 -11.36 -8.60
N MET A 152 0.25 -11.54 -7.30
CA MET A 152 -1.03 -11.43 -6.61
C MET A 152 -1.48 -9.97 -6.46
N ALA A 153 -2.78 -9.75 -6.54
CA ALA A 153 -3.43 -8.49 -6.26
C ALA A 153 -4.81 -8.73 -5.62
N THR A 154 -5.26 -7.79 -4.79
CA THR A 154 -6.58 -7.85 -4.15
C THR A 154 -7.53 -6.88 -4.83
N ILE A 155 -8.73 -7.33 -5.20
CA ILE A 155 -9.73 -6.49 -5.87
C ILE A 155 -10.22 -5.39 -4.92
N GLY A 156 -10.35 -4.18 -5.46
CA GLY A 156 -10.85 -3.00 -4.78
C GLY A 156 -9.74 -2.06 -4.31
N GLU A 157 -10.11 -1.15 -3.41
CA GLU A 157 -9.22 -0.14 -2.84
C GLU A 157 -8.99 -0.39 -1.35
N VAL A 158 -7.88 0.08 -0.79
CA VAL A 158 -7.68 0.03 0.67
C VAL A 158 -8.71 0.91 1.38
N SER A 159 -9.22 0.43 2.51
CA SER A 159 -10.12 1.16 3.41
C SER A 159 -9.58 2.51 3.91
N ASN A 160 -10.45 3.27 4.60
CA ASN A 160 -10.16 4.56 5.22
C ASN A 160 -9.73 5.70 4.25
N PRO A 161 -10.42 5.94 3.12
CA PRO A 161 -10.02 6.98 2.16
C PRO A 161 -10.03 8.40 2.75
N GLU A 162 -10.84 8.63 3.78
CA GLU A 162 -10.96 9.91 4.48
C GLU A 162 -9.78 10.23 5.40
N HIS A 163 -8.84 9.30 5.61
CA HIS A 163 -7.64 9.54 6.39
C HIS A 163 -6.84 10.77 5.92
N LYS A 164 -6.89 11.08 4.61
CA LYS A 164 -6.23 12.26 4.03
C LYS A 164 -6.84 13.60 4.50
N ASN A 165 -8.10 13.59 4.93
CA ASN A 165 -8.86 14.76 5.35
C ASN A 165 -8.76 15.01 6.87
N GLU A 166 -8.09 14.11 7.61
CA GLU A 166 -7.95 14.21 9.06
C GLU A 166 -7.05 15.37 9.47
N SER A 167 -7.59 16.32 10.26
CA SER A 167 -6.82 17.39 10.88
C SER A 167 -6.43 17.03 12.32
N TRP A 168 -5.17 17.26 12.67
CA TRP A 168 -4.67 16.89 14.00
C TRP A 168 -4.99 17.91 15.11
N GLY A 169 -5.33 19.15 14.74
CA GLY A 169 -5.77 20.23 15.64
C GLY A 169 -4.71 20.79 16.61
N LYS A 170 -3.81 19.96 17.16
CA LYS A 170 -2.78 20.37 18.13
C LYS A 170 -1.44 19.69 17.89
N ALA A 171 -0.35 20.39 18.22
CA ALA A 171 1.02 19.86 18.11
C ALA A 171 1.26 18.59 18.95
N GLY A 172 0.59 18.48 20.11
CA GLY A 172 0.68 17.30 20.99
C GLY A 172 0.26 16.00 20.31
N ARG A 173 -0.74 16.05 19.40
CA ARG A 173 -1.19 14.87 18.66
C ARG A 173 -0.07 14.34 17.74
N SER A 174 0.68 15.22 17.07
CA SER A 174 1.88 14.85 16.31
C SER A 174 2.91 14.11 17.17
N ARG A 175 3.09 14.56 18.43
CA ARG A 175 4.02 13.92 19.37
C ARG A 175 3.57 12.51 19.77
N TRP A 176 2.26 12.29 19.91
CA TRP A 176 1.68 10.96 20.14
C TRP A 176 1.94 10.02 18.95
N TYR A 177 1.85 10.54 17.72
CA TYR A 177 2.21 9.78 16.51
C TYR A 177 3.71 9.52 16.34
N GLY A 178 4.57 10.10 17.19
CA GLY A 178 6.02 9.89 17.16
C GLY A 178 6.79 10.93 16.34
N PHE A 179 6.12 11.95 15.80
CA PHE A 179 6.80 13.02 15.10
C PHE A 179 7.40 14.04 16.08
N ARG A 180 8.68 14.35 15.92
CA ARG A 180 9.38 15.41 16.66
C ARG A 180 9.29 16.74 15.89
N PRO A 181 9.38 17.90 16.56
CA PRO A 181 9.49 19.19 15.89
C PRO A 181 10.65 19.19 14.89
N LYS A 182 10.43 19.80 13.72
CA LYS A 182 11.47 20.00 12.69
C LYS A 182 11.72 21.50 12.54
N THR A 183 12.95 21.92 12.80
CA THR A 183 13.36 23.32 12.63
C THR A 183 13.61 23.62 11.15
N ARG A 184 13.12 24.78 10.67
CA ARG A 184 13.36 25.23 9.29
C ARG A 184 14.83 25.62 9.13
N GLY A 185 15.42 25.35 7.97
CA GLY A 185 16.83 25.69 7.70
C GLY A 185 17.15 27.19 7.81
N VAL A 186 16.19 28.06 7.49
CA VAL A 186 16.31 29.52 7.61
C VAL A 186 16.43 30.00 9.07
N ALA A 187 15.97 29.19 10.02
CA ALA A 187 16.07 29.50 11.45
C ALA A 187 17.34 28.93 12.11
N MET A 188 18.28 28.41 11.31
CA MET A 188 19.53 27.81 11.78
C MET A 188 20.72 28.75 11.50
N ASN A 189 21.88 28.45 12.06
CA ASN A 189 23.12 29.16 11.74
C ASN A 189 23.69 28.68 10.39
N PRO A 190 24.58 29.48 9.74
CA PRO A 190 25.22 29.09 8.47
C PRO A 190 25.95 27.74 8.51
N VAL A 191 26.49 27.36 9.69
CA VAL A 191 27.17 26.08 9.91
C VAL A 191 26.21 24.88 9.91
N ASP A 192 24.97 25.07 10.35
CA ASP A 192 23.99 24.00 10.54
C ASP A 192 23.14 23.72 9.30
N HIS A 193 22.93 24.75 8.48
CA HIS A 193 22.14 24.65 7.26
C HIS A 193 22.63 25.65 6.21
N PRO A 194 22.67 25.26 4.92
CA PRO A 194 22.95 26.18 3.80
C PRO A 194 22.00 27.38 3.66
N HIS A 195 20.93 27.45 4.45
CA HIS A 195 19.95 28.54 4.43
C HIS A 195 20.05 29.42 5.68
N GLY A 196 20.94 29.09 6.60
CA GLY A 196 21.07 29.76 7.88
C GLY A 196 21.86 31.05 7.81
N GLY A 197 21.69 31.87 8.85
CA GLY A 197 22.34 33.17 9.03
C GLY A 197 21.63 34.36 8.38
N GLY A 198 22.32 35.50 8.42
CA GLY A 198 21.77 36.81 8.07
C GLY A 198 21.01 37.46 9.24
N GLU A 199 20.85 38.78 9.16
CA GLU A 199 20.08 39.55 10.14
C GLU A 199 18.57 39.45 9.87
N GLY A 200 17.81 39.15 10.92
CA GLY A 200 16.35 39.03 10.84
C GLY A 200 15.85 37.84 10.00
N LYS A 201 14.55 37.82 9.71
CA LYS A 201 13.93 36.75 8.91
C LYS A 201 14.08 37.05 7.41
N LYS A 202 15.10 36.47 6.78
CA LYS A 202 15.30 36.57 5.32
C LYS A 202 14.89 35.30 4.58
N GLY A 203 14.68 35.43 3.27
CA GLY A 203 14.48 34.28 2.37
C GLY A 203 15.78 33.49 2.17
N THR A 204 15.72 32.43 1.37
CA THR A 204 16.92 31.68 1.01
C THR A 204 17.71 32.46 -0.05
N ALA A 205 18.95 32.87 0.26
CA ALA A 205 19.86 33.53 -0.70
C ALA A 205 20.33 32.60 -1.85
N ARG A 206 19.99 31.31 -1.76
CA ARG A 206 20.31 30.28 -2.74
C ARG A 206 19.07 29.46 -3.07
N PRO A 207 19.07 28.68 -4.17
CA PRO A 207 17.99 27.74 -4.45
C PRO A 207 17.74 26.80 -3.26
N PRO A 208 16.49 26.38 -3.00
CA PRO A 208 16.19 25.52 -1.87
C PRO A 208 16.95 24.20 -1.90
N VAL A 209 17.76 23.97 -0.87
CA VAL A 209 18.53 22.75 -0.65
C VAL A 209 18.20 22.08 0.69
N ASN A 210 18.57 20.81 0.83
CA ASN A 210 18.57 20.11 2.12
C ASN A 210 19.81 20.49 2.93
N LYS A 211 19.95 19.92 4.14
CA LYS A 211 21.11 20.16 5.03
C LYS A 211 22.46 19.86 4.36
N GLN A 212 22.49 18.88 3.45
CA GLN A 212 23.68 18.48 2.71
C GLN A 212 23.88 19.24 1.38
N GLY A 213 23.11 20.30 1.11
CA GLY A 213 23.26 21.10 -0.11
C GLY A 213 22.66 20.50 -1.38
N ARG A 214 21.93 19.38 -1.31
CA ARG A 214 21.21 18.80 -2.47
C ARG A 214 19.91 19.55 -2.72
N ALA A 215 19.59 19.86 -3.97
CA ALA A 215 18.38 20.63 -4.28
C ALA A 215 17.10 19.85 -3.95
N VAL A 216 16.13 20.52 -3.32
CA VAL A 216 14.86 19.90 -2.88
C VAL A 216 13.70 20.14 -3.84
N LYS A 217 13.82 21.12 -4.73
CA LYS A 217 12.81 21.43 -5.74
C LYS A 217 13.26 20.93 -7.11
N GLY A 218 12.43 20.08 -7.75
CA GLY A 218 12.59 19.67 -9.15
C GLY A 218 13.70 18.63 -9.43
N GLN A 219 14.75 18.56 -8.62
CA GLN A 219 15.84 17.61 -8.84
C GLN A 219 15.36 16.16 -8.62
N ARG A 220 15.62 15.29 -9.58
CA ARG A 220 15.37 13.85 -9.45
C ARG A 220 16.45 13.24 -8.58
N THR A 221 16.05 12.50 -7.56
CA THR A 221 16.95 11.77 -6.67
C THR A 221 17.29 10.37 -7.17
N VAL A 222 16.46 9.82 -8.06
CA VAL A 222 16.70 8.54 -8.73
C VAL A 222 17.56 8.80 -9.96
N ARG A 223 18.75 8.16 -10.00
CA ARG A 223 19.68 8.26 -11.14
C ARG A 223 19.18 7.45 -12.34
N ASN A 224 18.90 6.16 -12.12
CA ASN A 224 18.48 5.25 -13.18
C ASN A 224 17.01 4.86 -13.00
N LEU A 225 16.21 5.07 -14.03
CA LEU A 225 14.81 4.67 -14.03
C LEU A 225 14.73 3.15 -14.20
N SER A 226 13.85 2.49 -13.43
CA SER A 226 13.63 1.04 -13.61
C SER A 226 13.08 0.78 -15.01
N PRO A 227 13.60 -0.24 -15.73
CA PRO A 227 13.12 -0.60 -17.07
C PRO A 227 11.66 -1.06 -17.07
N LEU A 228 11.12 -1.44 -15.90
CA LEU A 228 9.72 -1.81 -15.73
C LEU A 228 8.77 -0.61 -15.81
N ILE A 229 9.27 0.64 -15.82
CA ILE A 229 8.43 1.83 -15.88
C ILE A 229 8.16 2.20 -17.34
N LYS A 230 6.96 1.89 -17.84
CA LYS A 230 6.50 2.30 -19.19
C LYS A 230 6.32 3.81 -19.28
N THR A 231 5.66 4.41 -18.29
CA THR A 231 5.42 5.86 -18.25
C THR A 231 5.73 6.43 -16.88
N PRO A 232 6.80 7.24 -16.74
CA PRO A 232 7.18 7.77 -15.45
C PRO A 232 6.25 8.91 -15.01
N ARG A 233 6.01 9.00 -13.69
CA ARG A 233 5.11 9.98 -13.05
C ARG A 233 5.28 11.45 -13.49
N TRP A 234 6.50 11.86 -13.83
CA TRP A 234 6.80 13.25 -14.16
C TRP A 234 6.36 13.64 -15.58
N LYS A 235 6.36 12.69 -16.53
CA LYS A 235 5.83 12.93 -17.89
C LYS A 235 4.32 13.15 -17.83
N VAL A 236 3.62 12.32 -17.06
CA VAL A 236 2.17 12.44 -16.85
C VAL A 236 1.77 13.78 -16.23
N LYS A 237 2.59 14.32 -15.33
CA LYS A 237 2.35 15.65 -14.73
C LYS A 237 2.54 16.81 -15.71
N MET A 238 3.48 16.69 -16.66
CA MET A 238 3.72 17.73 -17.66
C MET A 238 2.58 17.81 -18.68
N GLN A 239 2.02 16.66 -19.09
CA GLN A 239 0.89 16.61 -20.01
C GLN A 239 -0.39 17.27 -19.48
N LYS A 240 -0.56 17.36 -18.15
CA LYS A 240 -1.69 18.04 -17.52
C LYS A 240 -1.54 19.56 -17.37
N LYS A 241 -0.35 20.11 -17.65
CA LYS A 241 -0.09 21.55 -17.57
C LYS A 241 -0.21 22.26 -18.92
N LYS A 242 -0.32 21.48 -20.00
CA LYS A 242 -0.78 21.95 -21.31
C LYS A 242 -2.29 21.73 -21.37
#